data_AF-A0A961T531-F1
#
_entry.id   AF-A0A961T531-F1
#
_cell.length_a   1.000
_cell.length_b   1.000
_cell.length_c   1.000
_cell.angle_alpha   90.00
_cell.angle_beta   90.00
_cell.angle_gamma   90.00
#
_symmetry.space_group_name_H-M   'P 1'
#
loop_
_entity.id
_entity.type
_entity.pdbx_description
1 polymer ?
#
loop_
_entity_poly.entity_id
_entity_poly.type
_entity_poly.pdbx_seq_one_letter_code
_entity_poly.pdbx_strand_id
1 'polypeptide(L)'
;ECLTAAGEKAGLPTETAAKLAMQTAYGAASLAAASDDPPSRLREQVTSPNGTTAAALNVFMGGGRLEKLVEEAVDAARVRSVELGT
;
A
#
# COMPACT_ATOMS: atom_id res chain seq x y z
N GLU A 1 3.41 -6.98 -7.02
CA GLU A 1 2.96 -6.99 -8.43
C GLU A 1 2.54 -5.61 -8.93
N CYS A 2 1.47 -4.99 -8.41
CA CYS A 2 1.04 -3.66 -8.88
C CYS A 2 2.14 -2.59 -8.76
N LEU A 3 2.85 -2.56 -7.63
CA LEU A 3 3.95 -1.62 -7.40
C LEU A 3 5.16 -1.91 -8.32
N THR A 4 5.43 -3.18 -8.62
CA THR A 4 6.45 -3.60 -9.58
C THR A 4 6.13 -3.07 -10.98
N ALA A 5 4.92 -3.35 -11.47
CA ALA A 5 4.48 -2.90 -12.79
C ALA A 5 4.44 -1.36 -12.90
N ALA A 6 4.10 -0.66 -11.81
CA ALA A 6 4.19 0.80 -11.76
C ALA A 6 5.64 1.29 -11.87
N GLY A 7 6.59 0.63 -11.20
CA GLY A 7 8.01 0.92 -11.30
C GLY A 7 8.57 0.70 -12.72
N GLU A 8 8.18 -0.38 -13.38
CA GLU A 8 8.54 -0.64 -14.78
C GLU A 8 8.00 0.44 -15.72
N LYS A 9 6.73 0.82 -15.56
CA LYS A 9 6.12 1.92 -16.32
C LYS A 9 6.80 3.26 -16.07
N ALA A 10 7.38 3.46 -14.89
CA ALA A 10 8.19 4.61 -14.55
C ALA A 10 9.64 4.53 -15.09
N GLY A 11 10.00 3.45 -15.80
CA GLY A 11 11.29 3.29 -16.48
C GLY A 11 12.30 2.42 -15.75
N LEU A 12 11.92 1.76 -14.64
CA LEU A 12 12.83 0.84 -13.95
C LEU A 12 12.98 -0.49 -14.71
N PRO A 13 14.16 -1.11 -14.72
CA PRO A 13 14.32 -2.49 -15.15
C PRO A 13 13.43 -3.42 -14.32
N THR A 14 12.83 -4.42 -14.96
CA THR A 14 11.93 -5.40 -14.32
C THR A 14 12.48 -5.99 -13.03
N GLU A 15 13.72 -6.48 -13.05
CA GLU A 15 14.34 -7.07 -11.86
C GLU A 15 14.50 -6.05 -10.73
N THR A 16 14.88 -4.82 -11.06
CA THR A 16 15.02 -3.72 -10.09
C THR A 16 13.65 -3.33 -9.50
N ALA A 17 12.63 -3.16 -10.35
CA ALA A 17 11.28 -2.82 -9.92
C ALA A 17 10.69 -3.90 -9.00
N ALA A 18 10.92 -5.18 -9.32
CA ALA A 18 10.47 -6.31 -8.52
C ALA A 18 11.13 -6.31 -7.14
N LYS A 19 12.46 -6.18 -7.10
CA LYS A 19 13.23 -6.13 -5.85
C LYS A 19 12.83 -4.95 -4.96
N LEU A 20 12.73 -3.76 -5.53
CA LEU A 20 12.34 -2.56 -4.79
C LEU A 20 10.93 -2.70 -4.24
N ALA A 21 9.95 -3.10 -5.05
CA ALA A 21 8.57 -3.26 -4.60
C ALA A 21 8.46 -4.28 -3.45
N MET A 22 9.18 -5.40 -3.53
CA MET A 22 9.18 -6.43 -2.49
C MET A 22 9.81 -5.92 -1.19
N GLN A 23 10.97 -5.26 -1.28
CA GLN A 23 11.63 -4.71 -0.11
C GLN A 23 10.87 -3.54 0.52
N THR A 24 10.20 -2.71 -0.29
CA THR A 24 9.32 -1.64 0.21
C THR A 24 8.16 -2.22 1.03
N ALA A 25 7.47 -3.24 0.52
CA ALA A 25 6.37 -3.87 1.25
C ALA A 25 6.86 -4.55 2.53
N TYR A 26 7.94 -5.32 2.45
CA TYR A 26 8.56 -5.98 3.59
C TYR A 26 8.99 -4.97 4.66
N GLY A 27 9.79 -3.97 4.28
CA GLY A 27 10.32 -2.96 5.21
C GLY A 27 9.22 -2.14 5.87
N ALA A 28 8.16 -1.77 5.14
CA ALA A 28 7.01 -1.06 5.71
C ALA A 28 6.27 -1.91 6.75
N ALA A 29 6.02 -3.18 6.46
CA ALA A 29 5.36 -4.09 7.39
C ALA A 29 6.23 -4.37 8.62
N SER A 30 7.53 -4.61 8.42
CA SER A 30 8.49 -4.81 9.51
C SER A 30 8.59 -3.59 10.42
N LEU A 31 8.65 -2.38 9.85
CA LEU A 31 8.67 -1.14 10.62
C LEU A 31 7.40 -0.96 11.45
N ALA A 32 6.23 -1.18 10.86
CA ALA A 32 4.96 -1.07 11.56
C ALA A 32 4.80 -2.10 12.68
N ALA A 33 5.27 -3.33 12.47
CA ALA A 33 5.20 -4.39 13.48
C ALA A 33 6.16 -4.17 14.67
N ALA A 34 7.29 -3.49 14.44
CA ALA A 34 8.32 -3.26 15.45
C ALA A 34 8.18 -1.91 16.17
N SER A 35 7.26 -1.04 15.75
CA SER A 35 7.12 0.31 16.30
C SER A 35 6.00 0.38 17.34
N ASP A 36 6.23 1.21 18.37
CA ASP A 36 5.17 1.62 19.30
C ASP A 36 4.26 2.72 18.71
N ASP A 37 4.68 3.37 17.61
CA ASP A 37 3.88 4.36 16.91
C ASP A 37 2.81 3.69 16.03
N PRO A 38 1.60 4.28 15.93
CA PRO A 38 0.60 3.77 15.01
C PRO A 38 1.04 3.98 13.54
N PRO A 39 0.58 3.13 12.59
CA PRO A 39 0.94 3.25 11.18
C PRO A 39 0.65 4.62 10.54
N SER A 40 -0.37 5.33 11.03
CA SER A 40 -0.67 6.71 10.60
C SER A 40 0.49 7.66 10.89
N ARG A 41 1.10 7.54 12.08
CA ARG A 41 2.24 8.36 12.49
C ARG A 41 3.49 8.01 11.71
N LEU A 42 3.76 6.72 11.50
CA LEU A 42 4.88 6.27 10.66
C LEU A 42 4.77 6.80 9.22
N ARG A 43 3.57 6.78 8.65
CA ARG A 43 3.29 7.37 7.33
C ARG A 43 3.57 8.87 7.30
N GLU A 44 3.15 9.62 8.33
CA GLU A 44 3.42 11.06 8.44
C GLU A 44 4.92 11.36 8.47
N GLN A 45 5.72 10.57 9.18
CA GLN A 45 7.17 10.75 9.29
C GLN A 45 7.89 10.67 7.93
N VAL A 46 7.34 9.91 6.97
CA VAL A 46 7.88 9.78 5.60
C VAL A 46 7.17 10.65 4.56
N THR A 47 6.30 11.57 5.02
CA THR A 47 5.50 12.46 4.16
C THR A 47 5.88 13.91 4.39
N SER A 48 6.85 14.40 3.61
CA SER A 48 7.16 15.83 3.60
C SER A 48 6.08 16.64 2.86
N PRO A 49 5.75 17.87 3.33
CA PRO A 49 4.84 18.76 2.61
C PRO A 49 5.32 18.98 1.17
N ASN A 50 4.40 18.82 0.21
CA ASN A 50 4.69 18.90 -1.24
C ASN A 50 5.73 17.89 -1.77
N GLY A 51 6.06 16.86 -1.00
CA GLY A 51 6.98 15.80 -1.40
C GLY A 51 6.37 14.75 -2.33
N THR A 52 7.21 13.85 -2.83
CA THR A 52 6.79 12.74 -3.71
C THR A 52 5.82 11.77 -3.01
N THR A 53 6.05 11.47 -1.74
CA THR A 53 5.12 10.66 -0.93
C THR A 53 3.75 11.32 -0.79
N ALA A 54 3.72 12.64 -0.55
CA ALA A 54 2.47 13.39 -0.44
C ALA A 54 1.68 13.36 -1.76
N ALA A 55 2.36 13.51 -2.90
CA ALA A 55 1.74 13.40 -4.22
C ALA A 55 1.13 12.00 -4.45
N ALA A 56 1.85 10.93 -4.09
CA ALA A 56 1.34 9.56 -4.19
C ALA A 56 0.13 9.31 -3.27
N LEU A 57 0.19 9.80 -2.01
CA LEU A 57 -0.91 9.67 -1.06
C LEU A 57 -2.17 10.41 -1.52
N ASN A 58 -2.04 11.57 -2.17
CA ASN A 58 -3.19 12.26 -2.75
C ASN A 58 -3.90 11.42 -3.82
N VAL A 59 -3.16 10.62 -4.60
CA VAL A 59 -3.75 9.70 -5.59
C VAL A 59 -4.41 8.51 -4.90
N PHE A 60 -3.75 7.89 -3.92
CA PHE A 60 -4.28 6.72 -3.22
C PHE A 60 -5.50 7.06 -2.36
N MET A 61 -5.43 8.15 -1.60
CA MET A 61 -6.43 8.51 -0.59
C MET A 61 -7.47 9.50 -1.12
N GLY A 62 -7.23 10.14 -2.27
CA GLY A 62 -8.13 11.14 -2.85
C GLY A 62 -9.55 10.59 -3.00
N GLY A 63 -10.55 11.30 -2.47
CA GLY A 63 -11.96 10.87 -2.50
C GLY A 63 -12.28 9.61 -1.69
N GLY A 64 -11.39 9.19 -0.77
CA GLY A 64 -11.51 7.96 0.01
C GLY A 64 -11.28 6.69 -0.82
N ARG A 65 -10.58 6.80 -1.95
CA ARG A 65 -10.44 5.70 -2.93
C ARG A 65 -9.88 4.41 -2.34
N LEU A 66 -8.73 4.48 -1.68
CA LEU A 66 -8.10 3.29 -1.11
C LEU A 66 -8.93 2.68 0.03
N GLU A 67 -9.52 3.53 0.88
CA GLU A 67 -10.37 3.08 2.00
C GLU A 67 -11.56 2.28 1.47
N LYS A 68 -12.32 2.83 0.52
CA LYS A 68 -13.45 2.15 -0.12
C LYS A 68 -13.05 0.85 -0.80
N LEU A 69 -11.94 0.86 -1.55
CA LEU A 69 -11.45 -0.33 -2.22
C LEU A 69 -11.13 -1.46 -1.23
N VAL A 70 -10.49 -1.14 -0.11
CA VAL A 70 -10.14 -2.13 0.92
C VAL A 70 -11.39 -2.64 1.63
N GLU A 71 -12.34 -1.77 1.95
CA GLU A 71 -13.62 -2.15 2.56
C GLU A 71 -14.40 -3.12 1.65
N GLU A 72 -14.58 -2.77 0.38
CA GLU A 72 -15.25 -3.60 -0.62
C GLU A 72 -14.58 -4.97 -0.78
N ALA A 73 -13.24 -5.00 -0.82
CA ALA A 73 -12.49 -6.25 -0.97
C ALA A 73 -12.66 -7.18 0.25
N VAL A 74 -12.63 -6.61 1.47
CA VAL A 74 -12.81 -7.39 2.71
C VAL A 74 -14.25 -7.89 2.82
N ASP A 75 -15.25 -7.09 2.47
CA ASP A 75 -16.64 -7.53 2.51
C ASP A 75 -16.92 -8.64 1.50
N ALA A 76 -16.39 -8.53 0.27
CA ALA A 76 -16.50 -9.60 -0.72
C ALA A 76 -15.87 -10.92 -0.23
N ALA A 77 -14.69 -10.86 0.40
CA ALA A 77 -14.05 -12.03 0.99
C ALA A 77 -14.87 -12.62 2.14
N ARG A 78 -15.45 -11.77 2.99
CA ARG A 78 -16.34 -12.18 4.09
C ARG A 78 -17.57 -12.90 3.58
N VAL A 79 -18.28 -12.34 2.59
CA VAL A 79 -19.47 -12.96 1.98
C VAL A 79 -19.12 -14.34 1.45
N ARG A 80 -18.02 -14.46 0.68
CA ARG A 80 -17.60 -15.75 0.13
C ARG A 80 -17.23 -16.77 1.21
N SER A 81 -16.59 -16.33 2.29
CA SER A 81 -16.26 -17.21 3.41
C SER A 81 -17.50 -17.82 4.06
N VAL A 82 -18.57 -17.02 4.22
CA VAL A 82 -19.85 -17.49 4.77
C VAL A 82 -20.50 -18.52 3.84
N GLU A 83 -20.51 -18.29 2.52
CA GLU A 83 -21.04 -19.24 1.53
C GLU A 83 -20.32 -20.59 1.52
N LEU A 84 -19.01 -20.60 1.82
CA LEU A 84 -18.20 -21.81 1.85
C LEU A 84 -18.30 -22.58 3.18
N GLY A 85 -18.73 -21.90 4.25
CA GLY A 85 -18.88 -22.47 5.60
C GLY A 85 -20.23 -23.13 5.85
N THR A 86 -21.12 -23.11 4.86
CA THR A 86 -22.41 -23.83 4.82
C THR A 86 -22.32 -25.02 3.88
#